data_AF-A0A6M5Z228-F1
#
_entry.id   AF-A0A6M5Z228-F1
#
_cell.length_a   1.000
_cell.length_b   1.000
_cell.length_c   1.000
_cell.angle_alpha   90.00
_cell.angle_beta   90.00
_cell.angle_gamma   90.00
#
_symmetry.space_group_name_H-M   'P 1'
#
loop_
_entity.id
_entity.type
_entity.pdbx_description
1 polymer ?
#
loop_
_entity_poly.entity_id
_entity_poly.type
_entity_poly.pdbx_seq_one_letter_code
_entity_poly.pdbx_strand_id
1 'polypeptide(L)'
;MLTQFGRESQPDAVTGFTAEQIRTAFDAVHVQAMKELAAYPDADLDLPPLKPHPLFGTRIAGLRYAPLHEMIHCGQLALIRRMLGQKPIW
;
A
#
# COMPACT_ATOMS: atom_id res chain seq x y z
N MET A 1 -14.60 -2.67 4.23
CA MET A 1 -13.13 -2.73 4.34
C MET A 1 -12.44 -1.75 3.41
N LEU A 2 -12.65 -1.79 2.08
CA LEU A 2 -12.00 -0.83 1.18
C LEU A 2 -12.28 0.65 1.52
N THR A 3 -13.51 0.96 1.97
CA THR A 3 -13.88 2.32 2.42
C THR A 3 -13.08 2.82 3.63
N GLN A 4 -12.55 1.92 4.46
CA GLN A 4 -11.78 2.27 5.67
C GLN A 4 -10.33 2.67 5.34
N PHE A 5 -9.77 2.14 4.25
CA PHE A 5 -8.41 2.44 3.77
C PHE A 5 -8.42 3.17 2.42
N GLY A 6 -9.59 3.68 2.05
CA GLY A 6 -9.79 4.38 0.79
C GLY A 6 -9.27 5.81 0.85
N ARG A 7 -9.33 6.47 -0.29
CA ARG A 7 -8.99 7.90 -0.38
C ARG A 7 -9.87 8.72 0.59
N GLU A 8 -9.25 9.69 1.26
CA GLU A 8 -9.86 10.54 2.30
C GLU A 8 -10.36 9.81 3.56
N SER A 9 -10.03 8.52 3.73
CA SER A 9 -10.33 7.86 5.00
C SER A 9 -9.43 8.42 6.12
N GLN A 10 -10.00 8.54 7.31
CA GLN A 10 -9.25 8.74 8.56
C GLN A 10 -9.42 7.46 9.38
N PRO A 11 -8.56 6.45 9.18
CA PRO A 11 -8.61 5.28 10.03
C PRO A 11 -8.28 5.69 11.46
N ASP A 12 -9.12 5.30 12.42
CA ASP A 12 -8.83 5.44 13.85
C ASP A 12 -7.53 4.72 14.22
N ALA A 13 -7.00 4.96 15.43
CA ALA A 13 -5.87 4.20 15.96
C ALA A 13 -6.23 2.70 15.99
N VAL A 14 -5.78 1.99 14.97
CA VAL A 14 -6.22 0.63 14.73
C VAL A 14 -5.48 -0.31 15.67
N THR A 15 -6.13 -0.67 16.77
CA THR A 15 -5.77 -1.85 17.56
C THR A 15 -6.81 -2.95 17.30
N GLY A 16 -6.38 -4.21 17.21
CA GLY A 16 -7.30 -5.35 17.20
C GLY A 16 -7.67 -5.99 15.85
N PHE A 17 -7.02 -5.64 14.72
CA PHE A 17 -7.17 -6.49 13.52
C PHE A 17 -6.47 -7.83 13.69
N THR A 18 -7.12 -8.91 13.26
CA THR A 18 -6.47 -10.21 13.11
C THR A 18 -5.59 -10.25 11.86
N ALA A 19 -4.67 -11.21 11.80
CA ALA A 19 -3.83 -11.39 10.62
C ALA A 19 -4.66 -11.68 9.36
N GLU A 20 -5.77 -12.41 9.50
CA GLU A 20 -6.71 -12.72 8.41
C GLU A 20 -7.43 -11.47 7.91
N GLN A 21 -7.82 -10.56 8.80
CA GLN A 21 -8.46 -9.30 8.42
C GLN A 21 -7.51 -8.39 7.66
N ILE A 22 -6.25 -8.31 8.10
CA ILE A 22 -5.20 -7.57 7.40
C ILE A 22 -4.97 -8.17 6.01
N ARG A 23 -4.86 -9.50 5.91
CA ARG A 23 -4.68 -10.19 4.63
C ARG A 23 -5.86 -9.94 3.68
N THR A 24 -7.08 -10.05 4.18
CA THR A 24 -8.31 -9.79 3.41
C THR A 24 -8.33 -8.37 2.86
N ALA A 25 -7.96 -7.38 3.68
CA ALA A 25 -7.90 -5.98 3.23
C ALA A 25 -6.81 -5.77 2.17
N PHE A 26 -5.62 -6.35 2.37
CA PHE A 26 -4.52 -6.29 1.42
C PHE A 26 -4.91 -6.88 0.06
N ASP A 27 -5.47 -8.08 0.04
CA ASP A 27 -5.87 -8.76 -1.19
C ASP A 27 -6.95 -7.97 -1.93
N ALA A 28 -7.93 -7.41 -1.21
CA ALA A 28 -8.98 -6.57 -1.79
C ALA A 28 -8.42 -5.29 -2.44
N VAL A 29 -7.46 -4.61 -1.78
CA VAL A 29 -6.80 -3.41 -2.34
C VAL A 29 -5.99 -3.78 -3.58
N HIS A 30 -5.26 -4.89 -3.56
CA HIS A 30 -4.49 -5.35 -4.71
C HIS A 30 -5.38 -5.64 -5.92
N VAL A 31 -6.45 -6.42 -5.73
CA VAL A 31 -7.41 -6.73 -6.80
C VAL A 31 -8.02 -5.46 -7.39
N GLN A 32 -8.42 -4.51 -6.53
CA GLN A 32 -8.98 -3.24 -7.00
C GLN A 32 -7.95 -2.40 -7.76
N ALA A 33 -6.72 -2.30 -7.26
CA ALA A 33 -5.65 -1.54 -7.90
C ALA A 33 -5.31 -2.10 -9.30
N MET A 34 -5.21 -3.43 -9.43
CA MET A 34 -4.96 -4.08 -10.73
C MET A 34 -6.10 -3.83 -11.72
N LYS A 35 -7.35 -3.88 -11.26
CA LYS A 35 -8.53 -3.59 -12.08
C LYS A 35 -8.55 -2.13 -12.56
N GLU A 36 -8.29 -1.18 -11.67
CA GLU A 36 -8.31 0.25 -12.02
C GLU A 36 -7.14 0.65 -12.91
N LEU A 37 -5.94 0.12 -12.62
CA LEU A 37 -4.73 0.45 -13.38
C LEU A 37 -4.85 0.02 -14.84
N ALA A 38 -5.48 -1.12 -15.13
CA ALA A 38 -5.68 -1.60 -16.49
C ALA A 38 -6.54 -0.64 -17.35
N ALA A 39 -7.41 0.15 -16.73
CA ALA A 39 -8.26 1.13 -17.41
C ALA A 39 -7.74 2.57 -17.27
N TYR A 40 -6.58 2.76 -16.63
CA TYR A 40 -6.04 4.08 -16.35
C TYR A 40 -5.41 4.68 -17.63
N PRO A 41 -5.75 5.92 -18.03
CA PRO A 41 -5.17 6.49 -19.25
C PRO A 41 -3.66 6.73 -19.11
N ASP A 42 -2.87 6.25 -20.07
CA ASP A 42 -1.42 6.47 -20.09
C ASP A 42 -1.08 7.96 -20.14
N ALA A 43 -1.86 8.76 -20.87
CA ALA A 43 -1.68 10.21 -20.97
C ALA A 43 -1.82 10.93 -19.62
N ASP A 44 -2.49 10.30 -18.66
CA ASP A 44 -2.72 10.86 -17.32
C ASP A 44 -1.58 10.55 -16.34
N LEU A 45 -0.65 9.66 -16.69
CA LEU A 45 0.40 9.19 -15.79
C LEU A 45 1.39 10.28 -15.38
N ASP A 46 1.66 11.23 -16.29
CA ASP A 46 2.57 12.35 -16.07
C ASP A 46 1.90 13.58 -15.43
N LEU A 47 0.57 13.54 -15.25
CA LEU A 47 -0.14 14.61 -14.56
C LEU A 47 0.32 14.69 -13.09
N PRO A 48 0.17 15.87 -12.46
CA PRO A 48 0.37 16.00 -11.02
C PRO A 48 -0.48 15.00 -10.22
N PRO A 49 -0.02 14.61 -9.02
CA PRO A 49 -0.80 13.75 -8.15
C PRO A 49 -2.13 14.43 -7.79
N LEU A 50 -3.17 13.62 -7.57
CA LEU A 50 -4.52 14.12 -7.28
C LEU A 50 -4.59 14.95 -5.98
N LYS A 51 -3.57 14.82 -5.12
CA LYS A 51 -3.29 15.68 -3.97
C LYS A 51 -1.77 15.92 -3.95
N PRO A 52 -1.29 17.14 -3.69
CA PRO A 52 0.14 17.40 -3.56
C PRO A 52 0.78 16.47 -2.53
N HIS A 53 1.94 15.92 -2.86
CA HIS A 53 2.65 14.98 -2.00
C HIS A 53 4.14 15.35 -1.94
N PRO A 54 4.79 15.30 -0.77
CA PRO A 54 6.19 15.72 -0.64
C PRO A 54 7.20 14.80 -1.33
N LEU A 55 6.83 13.54 -1.60
CA LEU A 55 7.74 12.52 -2.12
C LEU A 55 7.60 12.23 -3.63
N PHE A 56 6.57 12.75 -4.30
CA PHE A 56 6.37 12.51 -5.72
C PHE A 56 5.59 13.63 -6.40
N GLY A 57 5.95 13.90 -7.66
CA GLY A 57 5.38 14.98 -8.47
C GLY A 57 4.42 14.54 -9.58
N THR A 58 4.30 13.23 -9.84
CA THR A 58 3.44 12.68 -10.90
C THR A 58 2.62 11.49 -10.40
N ARG A 59 1.53 11.14 -11.09
CA ARG A 59 0.69 9.98 -10.73
C ARG A 59 1.46 8.66 -10.83
N ILE A 60 2.27 8.48 -11.88
CA ILE A 60 3.11 7.29 -12.02
C ILE A 60 4.17 7.19 -10.91
N ALA A 61 4.73 8.31 -10.46
CA ALA A 61 5.66 8.31 -9.33
C ALA A 61 4.96 7.89 -8.03
N GLY A 62 3.71 8.32 -7.81
CA GLY A 62 2.88 7.85 -6.69
C GLY A 62 2.60 6.34 -6.75
N LEU A 63 2.24 5.82 -7.93
CA LEU A 63 2.02 4.39 -8.14
C LEU A 63 3.29 3.57 -7.85
N ARG A 64 4.46 4.03 -8.32
CA ARG A 64 5.75 3.37 -8.09
C ARG A 64 6.21 3.48 -6.63
N TYR A 65 5.83 4.55 -5.93
CA TYR A 65 6.19 4.74 -4.53
C TYR A 65 5.55 3.68 -3.62
N ALA A 66 4.31 3.26 -3.89
CA ALA A 66 3.59 2.30 -3.06
C ALA A 66 4.36 0.97 -2.79
N PRO A 67 4.82 0.20 -3.80
CA PRO A 67 5.58 -1.03 -3.54
C PRO A 67 6.97 -0.77 -2.95
N LEU A 68 7.60 0.37 -3.25
CA LEU A 68 8.88 0.75 -2.64
C LEU A 68 8.72 1.00 -1.14
N HIS A 69 7.65 1.69 -0.75
CA HIS A 69 7.31 1.93 0.64
C HIS A 69 6.95 0.62 1.37
N GLU A 70 6.19 -0.26 0.71
CA GLU A 70 5.89 -1.59 1.23
C GLU A 70 7.15 -2.40 1.55
N MET A 71 8.15 -2.39 0.65
CA MET A 71 9.42 -3.11 0.84
C MET A 71 10.17 -2.66 2.11
N ILE A 72 10.09 -1.38 2.50
CA ILE A 72 10.68 -0.86 3.74
C ILE A 72 10.04 -1.56 4.95
N HIS A 73 8.71 -1.65 4.96
CA HIS A 73 7.98 -2.31 6.05
C HIS A 73 8.20 -3.82 6.06
N CYS A 74 8.29 -4.47 4.89
CA CYS A 74 8.69 -5.88 4.81
C CYS A 74 10.07 -6.11 5.45
N GLY A 75 11.04 -5.22 5.20
CA GLY A 75 12.36 -5.29 5.85
C GLY A 75 12.30 -5.14 7.37
N GLN A 76 11.49 -4.19 7.86
CA GLN A 76 11.25 -4.02 9.30
C GLN A 76 10.63 -5.27 9.94
N LEU A 77 9.62 -5.86 9.29
CA LEU A 77 9.00 -7.11 9.73
C LEU A 77 9.99 -8.28 9.72
N ALA A 78 10.83 -8.39 8.69
CA ALA A 78 11.87 -9.42 8.62
C ALA A 78 12.89 -9.30 9.77
N LEU A 79 13.26 -8.07 10.13
CA LEU A 79 14.12 -7.82 11.29
C LEU A 79 13.46 -8.24 12.61
N ILE A 80 12.20 -7.87 12.83
CA ILE A 80 11.43 -8.27 14.02
C ILE A 80 11.34 -9.80 14.10
N ARG A 81 11.03 -10.48 13.00
CA ARG A 81 11.01 -11.94 12.92
C ARG A 81 12.34 -12.54 13.37
N ARG A 82 13.46 -12.01 12.89
CA ARG A 82 14.80 -12.45 13.28
C ARG A 82 15.06 -12.25 14.78
N MET A 83 14.67 -11.10 15.34
CA MET A 83 14.81 -10.82 16.77
C MET A 83 13.98 -11.78 17.64
N LEU A 84 12.86 -12.30 17.12
CA LEU A 84 12.02 -13.31 17.75
C LEU A 84 12.48 -14.76 17.48
N GLY A 85 13.66 -14.96 16.88
CA GLY A 85 14.20 -16.29 16.57
C GLY A 85 13.50 -17.02 15.41
N GLN A 86 12.67 -16.32 14.63
CA GLN A 86 11.97 -16.88 13.48
C GLN A 86 12.90 -16.97 12.26
N LYS A 87 12.67 -17.98 11.42
CA LYS A 87 13.40 -18.11 10.13
C LYS A 87 12.95 -17.03 9.13
N PRO A 88 13.85 -16.60 8.23
CA PRO A 88 13.49 -15.74 7.09
C PRO A 88 12.38 -16.36 6.25
N ILE A 89 11.55 -15.48 5.66
CA ILE A 89 10.60 -15.84 4.61
C ILE A 89 11.16 -15.22 3.32
N TRP A 90 11.24 -16.03 2.26
CA TRP A 90 11.77 -15.66 0.95
C TRP A 90 10.64 -15.54 -0.06
#